data_AF-A0A2K2FUN2-F1
#
_entry.id   AF-A0A2K2FUN2-F1
#
_cell.length_a   1.000
_cell.length_b   1.000
_cell.length_c   1.000
_cell.angle_alpha   90.00
_cell.angle_beta   90.00
_cell.angle_gamma   90.00
#
_symmetry.space_group_name_H-M   'P 1'
#
loop_
_entity.id
_entity.type
_entity.pdbx_description
1 polymer ?
#
loop_
_entity_poly.entity_id
_entity_poly.type
_entity_poly.pdbx_seq_one_letter_code
_entity_poly.pdbx_strand_id
1 'polypeptide(L)'
;MTEHTMFVLPPHPDKCQVCASDHEPELPHNAQSIYYQMTFNMEHGRGPTWLDAMEHCTEEMRALWRDALMERGVDVDGGGINPPRGRRRHG
;
A
#
# COMPACT_ATOMS: atom_id res chain seq x y z
N MET A 1 31.05 11.28 -4.46
CA MET A 1 29.59 11.07 -4.48
C MET A 1 29.18 10.99 -3.02
N THR A 2 28.55 12.02 -2.47
CA THR A 2 28.11 11.98 -1.07
C THR A 2 26.93 11.03 -0.96
N GLU A 3 27.10 9.95 -0.22
CA GLU A 3 26.04 9.02 0.14
C GLU A 3 25.03 9.76 1.03
N HIS A 4 23.84 10.03 0.50
CA HIS A 4 22.75 10.61 1.28
C HIS A 4 21.94 9.44 1.85
N THR A 5 22.26 9.04 3.07
CA THR A 5 21.50 8.03 3.80
C THR A 5 20.15 8.61 4.20
N MET A 6 19.08 8.14 3.55
CA MET A 6 17.71 8.43 4.01
C MET A 6 17.38 7.56 5.22
N PHE A 7 16.80 8.17 6.24
CA PHE A 7 16.28 7.47 7.42
C PHE A 7 14.78 7.73 7.54
N VAL A 8 14.01 6.67 7.73
CA VAL A 8 12.56 6.74 8.00
C VAL A 8 12.38 6.50 9.50
N LEU A 9 11.75 7.46 10.19
CA LEU A 9 11.38 7.29 11.60
C LEU A 9 10.41 6.10 11.74
N PRO A 10 10.50 5.31 12.83
CA PRO A 10 9.56 4.23 13.07
C PRO A 10 8.13 4.78 13.19
N PRO A 11 7.12 3.96 12.88
CA PRO A 11 5.73 4.35 13.03
C PRO A 11 5.39 4.43 14.52
N HIS A 12 4.29 5.10 14.85
CA HIS A 12 3.79 5.11 16.23
C HIS A 12 3.51 3.67 16.70
N PRO A 13 3.81 3.30 17.97
CA PRO A 13 3.62 1.93 18.47
C PRO A 13 2.17 1.43 18.32
N ASP A 14 1.19 2.32 18.48
CA ASP A 14 -0.24 1.98 18.38
C ASP A 14 -0.80 1.94 16.95
N LYS A 15 0.06 2.04 15.92
CA LYS A 15 -0.35 1.95 14.51
C LYS A 15 0.23 0.72 13.86
N CYS A 16 -0.21 0.41 12.64
CA CYS A 16 0.38 -0.68 11.88
C CYS A 16 1.89 -0.45 11.72
N GLN A 17 2.70 -1.41 12.13
CA GLN A 17 4.17 -1.30 12.06
C GLN A 17 4.72 -1.42 10.63
N VAL A 18 3.90 -1.87 9.67
CA VAL A 18 4.27 -2.01 8.25
C VAL A 18 3.90 -0.77 7.45
N CYS A 19 2.71 -0.19 7.67
CA CYS A 19 2.21 0.91 6.85
C CYS A 19 1.86 2.19 7.61
N ALA A 20 2.09 2.25 8.92
CA ALA A 20 1.78 3.39 9.79
C ALA A 20 0.31 3.84 9.80
N SER A 21 -0.59 3.08 9.15
CA SER A 21 -2.03 3.37 9.11
C SER A 21 -2.76 2.69 10.26
N ASP A 22 -3.96 3.19 10.54
CA ASP A 22 -4.84 2.65 11.56
C ASP A 22 -5.78 1.63 10.91
N HIS A 23 -5.54 0.34 11.15
CA HIS A 23 -6.37 -0.74 10.62
C HIS A 23 -6.24 -2.00 11.49
N GLU A 24 -7.28 -2.83 11.46
CA GLU A 24 -7.26 -4.14 12.11
C GLU A 24 -6.27 -5.09 11.40
N PRO A 25 -5.68 -6.07 12.11
CA PRO A 25 -4.65 -6.96 11.54
C PRO A 25 -5.12 -7.83 10.37
N GLU A 26 -6.43 -8.09 10.24
CA GLU A 26 -6.94 -8.88 9.11
C GLU A 26 -7.10 -8.04 7.83
N LEU A 27 -7.08 -6.71 7.94
CA LEU A 27 -7.21 -5.80 6.81
C LEU A 27 -5.83 -5.55 6.17
N PRO A 28 -5.78 -5.33 4.84
CA PRO A 28 -4.54 -5.08 4.13
C PRO A 28 -3.83 -3.86 4.66
N HIS A 29 -2.52 -3.85 4.45
CA HIS A 29 -1.74 -2.64 4.60
C HIS A 29 -2.22 -1.56 3.62
N ASN A 30 -2.01 -0.30 3.98
CA ASN A 30 -2.30 0.80 3.07
C ASN A 30 -1.16 0.95 2.05
N ALA A 31 -1.34 0.43 0.83
CA ALA A 31 -0.36 0.53 -0.26
C ALA A 31 -0.03 1.99 -0.66
N GLN A 32 -0.91 2.94 -0.32
CA GLN A 32 -0.71 4.36 -0.58
C GLN A 32 -0.01 5.09 0.58
N SER A 33 0.29 4.42 1.69
CA SER A 33 1.06 5.00 2.78
C SER A 33 2.46 5.38 2.32
N ILE A 34 2.89 6.61 2.64
CA ILE A 34 4.25 7.07 2.34
C ILE A 34 5.28 6.27 3.13
N TYR A 35 4.98 5.96 4.41
CA TYR A 35 5.84 5.13 5.24
C TYR A 35 6.07 3.78 4.57
N TYR A 36 4.99 3.09 4.16
CA TYR A 36 5.09 1.77 3.54
C TYR A 36 5.85 1.83 2.21
N GLN A 37 5.56 2.83 1.37
CA GLN A 37 6.25 3.00 0.09
C GLN A 37 7.76 3.19 0.27
N MET A 38 8.17 3.99 1.26
CA MET A 38 9.59 4.24 1.54
C MET A 38 10.27 2.99 2.09
N THR A 39 9.72 2.37 3.14
CA THR A 39 10.35 1.21 3.79
C THR A 39 10.41 0.01 2.86
N PHE A 40 9.33 -0.26 2.12
CA PHE A 40 9.29 -1.33 1.13
C PHE A 40 10.27 -1.08 -0.03
N ASN A 41 10.46 0.18 -0.46
CA ASN A 41 11.46 0.49 -1.48
C ASN A 41 12.91 0.34 -0.98
N MET A 42 13.17 0.71 0.26
CA MET A 42 14.48 0.50 0.89
C MET A 42 14.83 -0.99 1.00
N GLU A 43 13.83 -1.85 1.23
CA GLU A 43 14.01 -3.29 1.36
C GLU A 43 14.04 -4.04 0.01
N HIS A 44 13.13 -3.70 -0.91
CA HIS A 44 12.89 -4.47 -2.13
C HIS A 44 13.30 -3.75 -3.43
N GLY A 45 13.72 -2.48 -3.36
CA GLY A 45 14.10 -1.69 -4.55
C GLY A 45 12.93 -1.27 -5.46
N ARG A 46 11.67 -1.49 -5.05
CA ARG A 46 10.45 -1.09 -5.78
C ARG A 46 9.37 -0.56 -4.82
N GLY A 47 8.30 0.04 -5.34
CA GLY A 47 7.13 0.36 -4.52
C GLY A 47 6.28 -0.88 -4.23
N PRO A 48 5.50 -0.88 -3.13
CA PRO A 48 4.51 -1.92 -2.87
C PRO A 48 3.33 -1.78 -3.84
N THR A 49 2.66 -2.89 -4.11
CA THR A 49 1.38 -2.97 -4.82
C THR A 49 0.26 -3.29 -3.83
N TRP A 50 -1.00 -3.23 -4.29
CA TRP A 50 -2.10 -3.77 -3.46
C TRP A 50 -1.99 -5.29 -3.26
N LEU A 51 -1.32 -6.03 -4.15
CA LEU A 51 -1.06 -7.46 -3.94
C LEU A 51 -0.08 -7.70 -2.78
N ASP A 52 1.01 -6.94 -2.70
CA ASP A 52 1.94 -6.99 -1.56
C ASP A 52 1.23 -6.60 -0.26
N ALA A 53 0.40 -5.56 -0.31
CA ALA A 53 -0.33 -5.07 0.85
C ALA A 53 -1.34 -6.09 1.42
N MET A 54 -1.85 -6.99 0.58
CA MET A 54 -2.81 -8.04 0.93
C MET A 54 -2.15 -9.41 1.18
N GLU A 55 -0.81 -9.51 1.18
CA GLU A 55 -0.11 -10.79 1.28
C GLU A 55 -0.45 -11.56 2.57
N HIS A 56 -0.68 -10.86 3.68
CA HIS A 56 -1.06 -11.52 4.94
C HIS A 56 -2.57 -11.85 5.02
N CYS A 57 -3.39 -11.29 4.13
CA CYS A 57 -4.84 -11.42 4.20
C CYS A 57 -5.31 -12.83 3.80
N THR A 58 -6.49 -13.21 4.30
CA THR A 58 -7.20 -14.43 3.85
C THR A 58 -7.62 -14.29 2.39
N GLU A 59 -7.88 -15.41 1.72
CA GLU A 59 -8.33 -15.40 0.33
C GLU A 59 -9.66 -14.63 0.16
N GLU A 60 -10.57 -14.76 1.13
CA GLU A 60 -11.83 -14.00 1.15
C GLU A 60 -11.58 -12.48 1.23
N MET A 61 -10.70 -12.04 2.12
CA MET A 61 -10.37 -10.61 2.26
C MET A 61 -9.64 -10.07 1.03
N ARG A 62 -8.74 -10.86 0.44
CA ARG A 62 -8.08 -10.52 -0.82
C ARG A 62 -9.09 -10.32 -1.95
N ALA A 63 -10.06 -11.22 -2.09
CA ALA A 63 -11.10 -11.12 -3.10
C ALA A 63 -11.96 -9.88 -2.88
N LEU A 64 -12.44 -9.67 -1.65
CA LEU A 64 -13.27 -8.51 -1.28
C LEU A 64 -12.58 -7.18 -1.61
N TRP A 65 -11.31 -7.05 -1.28
CA TRP A 65 -10.57 -5.80 -1.53
C TRP A 65 -10.12 -5.62 -2.96
N ARG A 66 -9.73 -6.69 -3.64
CA ARG A 66 -9.48 -6.65 -5.08
C ARG A 66 -10.70 -6.08 -5.80
N ASP A 67 -11.89 -6.60 -5.51
CA ASP A 67 -13.14 -6.15 -6.14
C ASP A 67 -13.40 -4.66 -5.85
N ALA A 68 -13.34 -4.25 -4.59
CA ALA A 68 -13.60 -2.87 -4.18
C ALA A 68 -12.59 -1.84 -4.77
N LEU A 69 -11.33 -2.24 -4.97
CA LEU A 69 -10.28 -1.43 -5.60
C LEU A 69 -10.47 -1.34 -7.11
N MET A 70 -10.81 -2.46 -7.76
CA MET A 70 -11.11 -2.50 -9.19
C MET A 70 -12.36 -1.66 -9.54
N GLU A 71 -13.40 -1.68 -8.70
CA GLU A 71 -14.56 -0.79 -8.82
C GLU A 71 -14.18 0.70 -8.77
N ARG A 72 -13.15 1.03 -7.98
CA ARG A 72 -12.56 2.39 -7.90
C ARG A 72 -11.62 2.70 -9.05
N GLY A 73 -11.43 1.76 -9.97
CA GLY A 73 -10.60 1.92 -11.17
C GLY A 73 -9.10 1.70 -10.92
N VAL A 74 -8.73 1.04 -9.84
CA VAL A 74 -7.35 0.63 -9.58
C VAL A 74 -7.05 -0.65 -10.36
N ASP A 75 -5.97 -0.66 -11.13
CA ASP A 75 -5.48 -1.86 -11.83
C ASP A 75 -4.68 -2.73 -10.86
N VAL A 76 -5.38 -3.51 -10.02
CA VAL A 76 -4.76 -4.34 -8.97
C VAL A 76 -3.86 -5.42 -9.58
N ASP A 77 -4.30 -6.05 -10.68
CA ASP A 77 -3.54 -7.08 -11.38
C ASP A 77 -2.31 -6.53 -12.10
N GLY A 78 -2.38 -5.29 -12.61
CA GLY A 78 -1.24 -4.56 -13.14
C GLY A 78 -0.32 -3.94 -12.08
N GLY A 79 -0.59 -4.16 -10.78
CA GLY A 79 0.22 -3.62 -9.68
C GLY A 79 0.01 -2.14 -9.39
N GLY A 80 -1.08 -1.54 -9.89
CA GLY A 80 -1.44 -0.16 -9.61
C GLY A 80 -1.85 0.05 -8.15
N ILE A 81 -1.41 1.15 -7.53
CA ILE A 81 -1.86 1.57 -6.19
C ILE A 81 -2.90 2.70 -6.22
N ASN A 82 -3.03 3.35 -7.37
CA ASN A 82 -3.95 4.46 -7.64
C ASN A 82 -4.69 4.20 -8.96
N PRO A 83 -5.92 4.72 -9.13
CA PRO A 83 -6.55 4.72 -10.44
C PRO A 83 -5.74 5.59 -11.42
N PRO A 84 -5.75 5.28 -12.73
CA PRO A 84 -5.02 6.03 -13.72
C PRO A 84 -5.49 7.50 -13.76
N ARG A 85 -4.54 8.41 -13.97
CA ARG A 85 -4.82 9.86 -14.04
C ARG A 85 -5.79 10.12 -15.20
N GLY A 86 -6.97 10.66 -14.91
CA GLY A 86 -7.97 11.02 -15.94
C GLY A 86 -9.43 10.70 -15.56
N ARG A 87 -9.67 9.90 -14.52
CA ARG A 87 -11.02 9.55 -14.06
C ARG A 87 -11.41 10.28 -12.77
N ARG A 88 -11.14 11.60 -12.66
CA ARG A 88 -11.75 12.42 -11.59
C ARG A 88 -13.20 12.67 -11.95
N ARG A 89 -14.13 11.81 -11.52
CA ARG A 89 -15.54 12.22 -11.41
C ARG A 89 -15.57 13.38 -10.42
N HIS A 90 -15.64 14.60 -10.93
CA HIS A 90 -16.17 15.72 -10.16
C HIS A 90 -17.65 15.40 -9.95
N GLY A 91 -17.98 14.95 -8.75
CA GLY A 91 -19.34 14.98 -8.22
C GLY A 91 -19.49 16.24 -7.39
#